data_AF-A0A7V0Z8B5-F1
#
_entry.id   AF-A0A7V0Z8B5-F1
#
_cell.length_a   1.000
_cell.length_b   1.000
_cell.length_c   1.000
_cell.angle_alpha   90.00
_cell.angle_beta   90.00
_cell.angle_gamma   90.00
#
_symmetry.space_group_name_H-M   'P 1'
#
loop_
_entity.id
_entity.type
_entity.pdbx_description
1 polymer ?
#
loop_
_entity_poly.entity_id
_entity_poly.type
_entity_poly.pdbx_seq_one_letter_code
_entity_poly.pdbx_strand_id
1 'polypeptide(L)'
;MHIQVSSVCGLSRPAEVLLFGSDGTMRFSEGRLFGAPKAAKQLEEIHIPSERRGRWRVEEEFIGAIRGEEPVRLTTFEDGVKYMEFTEAVAQSMATGHVVPVEDLELLERLEDEMDLETIRERMNESATPFSKLKKELGL
;
A
#
# COMPACT_ATOMS: atom_id res chain seq x y z
N MET A 1 1.40 -0.51 16.93
CA MET A 1 1.31 0.81 16.25
C MET A 1 0.21 1.60 16.93
N HIS A 2 0.50 2.79 17.46
CA HIS A 2 -0.50 3.67 18.08
C HIS A 2 -0.55 4.96 17.24
N ILE A 3 -1.63 5.12 16.48
CA ILE A 3 -1.88 6.32 15.66
C ILE A 3 -3.02 7.07 16.33
N GLN A 4 -2.76 8.32 16.72
CA GLN A 4 -3.79 9.23 17.24
C GLN A 4 -3.74 10.53 16.44
N VAL A 5 -4.73 10.71 15.54
CA VAL A 5 -4.91 11.92 14.74
C VAL A 5 -6.36 12.35 14.89
N SER A 6 -6.59 13.46 15.58
CA SER A 6 -7.94 14.02 15.76
C SER A 6 -7.88 15.55 15.74
N SER A 7 -8.72 16.16 14.90
CA SER A 7 -8.93 17.61 14.85
C SER A 7 -10.05 18.09 15.76
N VAL A 8 -10.79 17.16 16.40
CA VAL A 8 -12.02 17.46 17.16
C VAL A 8 -11.93 17.10 18.65
N CYS A 9 -10.91 16.36 19.08
CA CYS A 9 -10.69 16.05 20.49
C CYS A 9 -10.02 17.23 21.22
N GLY A 10 -10.80 17.98 22.02
CA GLY A 10 -10.27 19.04 22.88
C GLY A 10 -9.24 18.50 23.89
N LEU A 11 -8.15 19.26 24.08
CA LEU A 11 -7.00 18.91 24.95
C LEU A 11 -6.23 17.64 24.56
N SER A 12 -6.46 17.08 23.36
CA SER A 12 -5.61 16.03 22.82
C SER A 12 -4.19 16.55 22.62
N ARG A 13 -3.21 15.66 22.75
CA ARG A 13 -1.88 15.89 22.18
C ARG A 13 -2.02 16.28 20.70
N PRO A 14 -1.15 17.17 20.19
CA PRO A 14 -1.15 17.48 18.77
C PRO A 14 -1.04 16.20 17.96
N ALA A 15 -1.78 16.13 16.84
CA ALA A 15 -1.61 15.05 15.89
C ALA A 15 -0.14 15.01 15.46
N GLU A 16 0.46 13.84 15.54
CA GLU A 16 1.84 13.63 15.15
C GLU A 16 2.02 12.32 14.41
N VAL A 17 2.99 12.34 13.50
CA VAL A 17 3.47 11.16 12.78
C VAL A 17 4.95 11.03 13.09
N LEU A 18 5.36 9.85 13.57
CA LEU A 18 6.77 9.48 13.72
C LEU A 18 7.09 8.36 12.74
N LEU A 19 8.18 8.55 12.00
CA LEU A 19 8.72 7.58 11.05
C LEU A 19 10.13 7.20 11.53
N PHE A 20 10.37 5.92 11.74
CA PHE A 20 11.65 5.38 12.15
C PHE A 20 12.25 4.59 11.00
N GLY A 21 13.30 5.14 10.39
CA GLY A 21 14.09 4.47 9.35
C GLY A 21 15.34 3.80 9.92
N SER A 22 16.05 3.06 9.07
CA SER A 22 17.36 2.45 9.41
C SER A 22 18.39 3.47 9.88
N ASP A 23 18.39 4.65 9.26
CA ASP A 23 19.44 5.66 9.41
C ASP A 23 19.01 6.92 10.16
N GLY A 24 17.74 7.01 10.56
CA GLY A 24 17.23 8.18 11.25
C GLY A 24 15.73 8.14 11.56
N THR A 25 15.29 9.20 12.20
CA THR A 25 13.91 9.39 12.64
C THR A 25 13.38 10.70 12.07
N MET A 26 12.13 10.69 11.60
CA MET A 26 11.39 11.88 11.23
C MET A 26 10.15 12.02 12.11
N ARG A 27 9.83 13.26 12.47
CA ARG A 27 8.60 13.60 13.20
C ARG A 27 7.92 14.77 12.52
N PHE A 28 6.64 14.62 12.20
CA PHE A 28 5.80 15.71 11.74
C PHE A 28 4.73 16.01 12.78
N SER A 29 4.64 17.26 13.23
CA SER A 29 3.66 17.69 14.23
C SER A 29 3.43 19.19 14.09
N GLU A 30 2.17 19.62 14.18
CA GLU A 30 1.77 21.04 14.14
C GLU A 30 2.31 21.81 12.91
N GLY A 31 2.39 21.14 11.75
CA GLY A 31 2.89 21.76 10.51
C GLY A 31 4.41 21.94 10.45
N ARG A 32 5.15 21.41 11.44
CA ARG A 32 6.61 21.46 11.50
C ARG A 32 7.18 20.05 11.29
N LEU A 33 8.24 19.98 10.51
CA LEU A 33 8.98 18.76 10.26
C LEU A 33 10.26 18.77 11.07
N PHE A 34 10.54 17.67 11.76
CA PHE A 34 11.76 17.45 12.49
C PHE A 34 12.42 16.16 12.01
N GLY A 35 13.75 16.11 12.08
CA GLY A 35 14.48 14.90 11.76
C GLY A 35 15.80 14.82 12.50
N ALA A 36 16.33 13.61 12.56
CA ALA A 36 17.63 13.31 13.15
C ALA A 36 18.22 12.03 12.56
N PRO A 37 19.54 11.96 12.33
CA PRO A 37 20.21 10.69 12.09
C PRO A 37 20.20 9.83 13.35
N LYS A 38 20.34 8.51 13.18
CA LYS A 38 20.25 7.52 14.27
C LYS A 38 21.15 7.82 15.49
N ALA A 39 22.31 8.41 15.26
CA ALA A 39 23.29 8.71 16.31
C ALA A 39 23.06 10.05 17.03
N ALA A 40 22.13 10.88 16.56
CA ALA A 40 21.87 12.17 17.18
C ALA A 40 21.13 12.02 18.51
N LYS A 41 21.31 13.01 19.40
CA LYS A 41 20.70 13.03 20.73
C LYS A 41 19.32 13.70 20.77
N GLN A 42 18.99 14.47 19.74
CA GLN A 42 17.74 15.21 19.66
C GLN A 42 17.31 15.38 18.20
N LEU A 43 16.01 15.57 18.02
CA LEU A 43 15.42 15.98 16.74
C LEU A 43 15.69 17.47 16.51
N GLU A 44 16.02 17.82 15.28
CA GLU A 44 16.17 19.20 14.83
C GLU A 44 15.10 19.54 13.81
N GLU A 45 14.67 20.81 13.78
CA GLU A 45 13.68 21.26 12.83
C GLU A 45 14.25 21.31 11.42
N ILE A 46 13.57 20.67 10.48
CA ILE A 46 13.85 20.71 9.05
C ILE A 46 12.97 21.79 8.45
N HIS A 47 13.59 22.90 8.02
CA HIS A 47 12.87 23.97 7.35
C HIS A 47 12.30 23.49 6.02
N ILE A 48 10.98 23.66 5.82
CA ILE A 48 10.31 23.41 4.55
C ILE A 48 10.11 24.76 3.84
N PRO A 49 10.83 25.00 2.72
CA PRO A 49 10.65 26.20 1.90
C PRO A 49 9.21 26.34 1.42
N SER A 50 8.73 27.58 1.30
CA SER A 50 7.33 27.89 0.95
C SER A 50 6.85 27.22 -0.33
N GLU A 51 7.73 27.16 -1.34
CA GLU A 51 7.49 26.57 -2.66
C GLU A 51 7.37 25.04 -2.64
N ARG A 52 7.85 24.40 -1.57
CA ARG A 52 7.70 22.94 -1.35
C ARG A 52 6.54 22.60 -0.44
N ARG A 53 5.83 23.60 0.11
CA ARG A 53 4.65 23.34 0.93
C ARG A 53 3.50 22.93 0.02
N GLY A 54 3.04 21.70 0.20
CA GLY A 54 1.78 21.25 -0.40
C GLY A 54 0.64 22.16 0.06
N ARG A 55 -0.21 22.55 -0.88
CA ARG A 55 -1.48 23.23 -0.58
C ARG A 55 -2.62 22.26 -0.75
N TRP A 56 -3.62 22.33 0.12
CA TRP A 56 -4.84 21.55 -0.03
C TRP A 56 -5.63 22.10 -1.22
N ARG A 57 -5.77 21.29 -2.28
CA ARG A 57 -6.52 21.62 -3.50
C ARG A 57 -7.45 20.50 -3.94
N VAL A 58 -7.78 19.56 -3.05
CA VAL A 58 -8.51 18.34 -3.43
C VAL A 58 -9.81 18.69 -4.15
N GLU A 59 -10.55 19.68 -3.64
CA GLU A 59 -11.82 20.12 -4.22
C GLU A 59 -11.63 20.88 -5.54
N GLU A 60 -10.58 21.70 -5.64
CA GLU A 60 -10.26 22.45 -6.87
C GLU A 60 -9.87 21.49 -7.99
N GLU A 61 -8.99 20.53 -7.71
CA GLU A 61 -8.54 19.50 -8.65
C GLU A 61 -9.69 18.60 -9.09
N PHE A 62 -10.60 18.26 -8.17
CA PHE A 62 -11.79 17.47 -8.50
C PHE A 62 -12.75 18.22 -9.44
N ILE A 63 -13.01 19.50 -9.20
CA ILE A 63 -13.84 20.33 -10.09
C ILE A 63 -13.17 20.49 -11.45
N GLY A 64 -11.86 20.73 -11.47
CA GLY A 64 -11.08 20.80 -12.71
C GLY A 64 -11.17 19.52 -13.53
N ALA A 65 -11.12 18.36 -12.88
CA ALA A 65 -11.30 17.05 -13.53
C ALA A 65 -12.70 16.88 -14.12
N ILE A 66 -13.76 17.26 -13.42
CA ILE A 66 -15.13 17.23 -13.94
C ILE A 66 -15.28 18.10 -15.20
N ARG A 67 -14.62 19.26 -15.21
CA ARG A 67 -14.65 20.21 -16.34
C ARG A 67 -13.74 19.81 -17.50
N GLY A 68 -12.89 18.79 -17.33
CA GLY A 68 -11.89 18.39 -18.31
C GLY A 68 -10.68 19.35 -18.39
N GLU A 69 -10.49 20.21 -17.39
CA GLU A 69 -9.40 21.19 -17.30
C GLU A 69 -8.14 20.60 -16.64
N GLU A 70 -8.33 19.63 -15.74
CA GLU A 70 -7.25 18.91 -15.05
C GLU A 70 -7.44 17.39 -15.20
N PRO A 71 -6.38 16.57 -15.22
CA PRO A 71 -6.53 15.12 -15.17
C PRO A 71 -6.84 14.66 -13.73
N VAL A 72 -7.54 13.53 -13.57
CA VAL A 72 -7.68 12.85 -12.27
C VAL A 72 -6.30 12.35 -11.84
N ARG A 73 -5.80 12.83 -10.69
CA ARG A 73 -4.44 12.51 -10.18
C ARG A 73 -4.40 11.89 -8.79
N LEU A 74 -5.50 11.97 -8.06
CA LEU A 74 -5.60 11.45 -6.70
C LEU A 74 -6.08 9.99 -6.74
N THR A 75 -6.73 9.54 -5.67
CA THR A 75 -7.22 8.17 -5.48
C THR A 75 -8.01 7.65 -6.68
N THR A 76 -7.54 6.56 -7.28
CA THR A 76 -8.29 5.86 -8.34
C THR A 76 -9.43 5.04 -7.76
N PHE A 77 -10.26 4.44 -8.62
CA PHE A 77 -11.30 3.52 -8.14
C PHE A 77 -10.68 2.30 -7.45
N GLU A 78 -9.63 1.75 -8.04
CA GLU A 78 -8.87 0.61 -7.53
C GLU A 78 -8.25 0.91 -6.16
N ASP A 79 -7.61 2.09 -6.02
CA ASP A 79 -7.12 2.55 -4.71
C ASP A 79 -8.26 2.66 -3.69
N GLY A 80 -9.43 3.15 -4.12
CA GLY A 80 -10.63 3.23 -3.30
C GLY A 80 -11.12 1.86 -2.80
N VAL A 81 -11.09 0.84 -3.64
CA VAL A 81 -11.43 -0.54 -3.26
C VAL A 81 -10.44 -1.09 -2.24
N LYS A 82 -9.12 -0.90 -2.46
CA LYS A 82 -8.08 -1.30 -1.50
C LYS A 82 -8.26 -0.66 -0.13
N TYR A 83 -8.69 0.61 -0.07
CA TYR A 83 -9.04 1.27 1.19
C TYR A 83 -10.20 0.57 1.92
N MET A 84 -11.25 0.17 1.19
CA MET A 84 -12.40 -0.53 1.78
C MET A 84 -12.01 -1.90 2.33
N GLU A 85 -11.18 -2.66 1.60
CA GLU A 85 -10.65 -3.96 2.04
C GLU A 85 -9.86 -3.85 3.35
N PHE A 86 -8.99 -2.85 3.45
CA PHE A 86 -8.26 -2.59 4.69
C PHE A 86 -9.21 -2.28 5.85
N THR A 87 -10.21 -1.41 5.64
CA THR A 87 -11.17 -1.07 6.70
C THR A 87 -12.01 -2.26 7.15
N GLU A 88 -12.40 -3.14 6.23
CA GLU A 88 -13.12 -4.38 6.54
C GLU A 88 -12.24 -5.34 7.35
N ALA A 89 -10.98 -5.55 6.93
CA ALA A 89 -10.04 -6.39 7.67
C ALA A 89 -9.80 -5.88 9.10
N VAL A 90 -9.73 -4.56 9.30
CA VAL A 90 -9.65 -3.95 10.63
C VAL A 90 -10.90 -4.24 11.46
N ALA A 91 -12.10 -4.07 10.89
CA ALA A 91 -13.35 -4.34 11.58
C ALA A 91 -13.47 -5.82 11.99
N GLN A 92 -13.13 -6.75 11.09
CA GLN A 92 -13.09 -8.18 11.37
C GLN A 92 -12.04 -8.54 12.43
N SER A 93 -10.85 -7.96 12.36
CA SER A 93 -9.80 -8.17 13.35
C SER A 93 -10.24 -7.69 14.74
N MET A 94 -10.89 -6.53 14.82
CA MET A 94 -11.45 -6.02 16.07
C MET A 94 -12.56 -6.91 16.65
N ALA A 95 -13.44 -7.44 15.79
CA ALA A 95 -14.55 -8.29 16.21
C ALA A 95 -14.10 -9.68 16.67
N THR A 96 -13.09 -10.24 16.01
CA THR A 96 -12.62 -11.61 16.25
C THR A 96 -11.45 -11.69 17.21
N GLY A 97 -10.68 -10.60 17.38
CA GLY A 97 -9.42 -10.60 18.11
C GLY A 97 -8.27 -11.34 17.41
N HIS A 98 -8.42 -11.69 16.14
CA HIS A 98 -7.42 -12.40 15.36
C HIS A 98 -6.77 -11.49 14.31
N VAL A 99 -5.59 -11.89 13.83
CA VAL A 99 -4.95 -11.23 12.68
C VAL A 99 -5.75 -11.60 11.43
N VAL A 100 -6.20 -10.58 10.69
CA VAL A 100 -6.85 -10.73 9.39
C VAL A 100 -5.88 -10.19 8.34
N PRO A 101 -5.45 -11.01 7.36
CA PRO A 101 -4.61 -10.53 6.27
C PRO A 101 -5.39 -9.56 5.40
N VAL A 102 -4.72 -8.52 4.91
CA VAL A 102 -5.22 -7.71 3.81
C VAL A 102 -4.56 -8.28 2.56
N GLU A 103 -5.34 -8.98 1.75
CA GLU A 103 -4.85 -9.59 0.53
C GLU A 103 -4.39 -8.50 -0.44
N ASP A 104 -3.14 -8.57 -0.88
CA ASP A 104 -2.63 -7.73 -1.95
C ASP A 104 -2.99 -8.43 -3.26
N LEU A 105 -4.18 -8.14 -3.79
CA LEU A 105 -4.71 -8.78 -4.99
C LEU A 105 -3.75 -8.64 -6.18
N GLU A 106 -3.00 -7.54 -6.28
CA GLU A 106 -1.98 -7.37 -7.33
C GLU A 106 -0.78 -8.29 -7.12
N LEU A 107 -0.36 -8.51 -5.88
CA LEU A 107 0.68 -9.49 -5.56
C LEU A 107 0.18 -10.91 -5.82
N LEU A 108 -1.08 -11.22 -5.49
CA LEU A 108 -1.68 -12.53 -5.67
C LEU A 108 -1.84 -12.86 -7.16
N GLU A 109 -2.38 -11.95 -7.98
CA GLU A 109 -2.45 -12.14 -9.43
C GLU A 109 -1.06 -12.35 -10.04
N ARG A 110 -0.07 -11.57 -9.62
CA ARG A 110 1.32 -11.76 -10.08
C ARG A 110 1.91 -13.10 -9.68
N LEU A 111 1.63 -13.56 -8.46
CA LEU A 111 2.09 -14.86 -7.97
C LEU A 111 1.39 -16.01 -8.70
N GLU A 112 0.10 -15.89 -9.00
CA GLU A 112 -0.65 -16.85 -9.80
C GLU A 112 -0.09 -16.94 -11.23
N ASP A 113 0.17 -15.79 -11.87
CA ASP A 113 0.79 -15.73 -13.20
C ASP A 113 2.19 -16.36 -13.22
N GLU A 114 3.02 -16.09 -12.20
CA GLU A 114 4.36 -16.67 -12.07
C GLU A 114 4.30 -18.20 -11.86
N MET A 115 3.38 -18.69 -11.02
CA MET A 115 3.17 -20.12 -10.79
C MET A 115 2.66 -20.85 -12.04
N ASP A 116 1.79 -20.21 -12.82
CA ASP A 116 1.31 -20.74 -14.10
C ASP A 116 2.46 -20.82 -15.12
N LEU A 117 3.36 -19.83 -15.15
CA LEU A 117 4.55 -19.85 -16.00
C LEU A 117 5.53 -20.97 -15.62
N GLU A 118 5.73 -21.24 -14.34
CA GLU A 118 6.53 -22.39 -13.88
C GLU A 118 5.89 -23.72 -14.33
N THR A 119 4.57 -23.85 -14.17
CA THR A 119 3.82 -25.03 -14.62
C THR A 119 3.93 -25.25 -16.13
N ILE A 120 3.86 -24.17 -16.92
CA ILE A 120 4.07 -24.23 -18.39
C ILE A 120 5.50 -24.67 -18.70
N ARG A 121 6.50 -24.12 -18.02
CA ARG A 121 7.92 -24.45 -18.23
C ARG A 121 8.24 -25.89 -17.87
N GLU A 122 7.66 -26.42 -16.80
CA GLU A 122 7.76 -27.84 -16.44
C GLU A 122 7.20 -28.73 -17.54
N ARG A 123 5.98 -28.44 -18.03
CA ARG A 123 5.37 -29.17 -19.15
C ARG A 123 6.18 -29.10 -20.44
N MET A 124 6.86 -27.98 -20.71
CA MET A 124 7.74 -27.87 -21.88
C MET A 124 9.04 -28.69 -21.74
N ASN A 125 9.50 -28.93 -20.52
CA ASN A 125 10.71 -29.72 -20.23
C ASN A 125 10.43 -31.22 -20.06
N GLU A 126 9.17 -31.64 -19.95
CA GLU A 126 8.80 -33.05 -19.98
C GLU A 126 9.06 -33.64 -21.37
N SER A 127 9.67 -34.84 -21.42
CA SER A 127 9.81 -35.53 -22.70
C SER A 127 8.42 -35.92 -23.22
N ALA A 128 8.01 -35.33 -24.34
CA ALA A 128 6.72 -35.63 -24.95
C ALA A 128 6.60 -37.14 -25.23
N THR A 129 5.65 -37.81 -24.55
CA THR A 129 5.39 -39.22 -24.79
C THR A 129 4.50 -39.35 -26.02
N PRO A 130 4.93 -40.04 -27.10
CA PRO A 130 4.11 -40.20 -28.29
C PRO A 130 2.78 -40.89 -27.96
N PHE A 131 1.67 -40.40 -28.50
CA PHE A 131 0.33 -40.91 -28.23
C PHE A 131 0.18 -42.42 -28.54
N SER A 132 0.98 -42.93 -29.49
CA SER A 132 1.09 -44.35 -29.81
C SER A 132 1.62 -45.20 -28.64
N LYS A 133 2.56 -44.66 -27.86
CA LYS A 133 3.12 -45.32 -26.68
C LYS A 133 2.10 -45.33 -25.53
N LEU A 134 1.35 -44.23 -25.38
CA LEU A 134 0.28 -44.08 -24.39
C LEU A 134 -0.86 -45.08 -24.61
N LYS A 135 -1.33 -45.25 -25.85
CA LYS A 135 -2.37 -46.25 -26.19
C LYS A 135 -1.96 -47.67 -25.81
N LYS A 136 -0.70 -48.02 -26.11
CA LYS A 136 -0.15 -49.34 -25.79
C LYS A 136 -0.07 -49.61 -24.29
N GLU A 137 0.24 -48.61 -23.48
CA GLU A 137 0.25 -48.71 -22.01
C GLU A 137 -1.15 -48.79 -21.40
N LEU A 138 -2.12 -48.05 -21.97
CA LEU A 138 -3.50 -47.99 -21.47
C LEU A 138 -4.39 -49.14 -21.98
N GLY A 139 -3.87 -50.02 -22.84
CA GLY A 139 -4.63 -51.13 -23.42
C GLY A 139 -5.76 -50.69 -24.37
N LEU A 140 -5.60 -49.50 -24.98
CA LEU A 140 -6.52 -48.90 -25.95
C LEU A 140 -6.10 -49.17 -27.41
#